data_AF-R5ABV0-F1
#
_entry.id   AF-R5ABV0-F1
#
_cell.length_a   1.000
_cell.length_b   1.000
_cell.length_c   1.000
_cell.angle_alpha   90.00
_cell.angle_beta   90.00
_cell.angle_gamma   90.00
#
_symmetry.space_group_name_H-M   'P 1'
#
loop_
_entity.id
_entity.type
_entity.pdbx_description
1 polymer ?
#
loop_
_entity_poly.entity_id
_entity_poly.type
_entity_poly.pdbx_seq_one_letter_code
_entity_poly.pdbx_strand_id
1 'polypeptide(L)'
;MGKVFPLAKKNSEKFDISRFGLTLAALAVLGVLTWLGGGGQGSRWWNFFGCFLSWLAVVFTAVNAGEEWNLLLDTYKERILKWFSTLLGLAGYTLGFIHNLAYTALYNRSHYDFGEEAENAFISLGLLWQRSPLEAIIFVGAAIIFAASFLGVLRAIAKGYKNRKYQIKHAPLVEGPDGQKYRVPLDRDTAFDLLEKVVDDNSIPFKLLQERVGDLMYEDFKTGGWNVDKPTGMDMEEFEKKKKFLWVQKVSIMYAKAIQFWLLDHQRYDKAKRDADRLMEIAMERSVKDGGVTTLHLALELHRLVYAGLSNSEKESVVEAKYEKLWQKEKADYDAYVKAAPARQAEMEKLRKELEVEAEYQEAKRQIRERELAEKEAKLRAEYNAKVQSLDDRERTLNAFMDGNTYTNEENYLAGNLGEQEYARRKFLRDEKEDKYRREYEESLGLLDDEDDD
;
A
#
# COMPACT_ATOMS: atom_id res chain seq x y z
N MET A 1 -23.70 -1.16 18.44
CA MET A 1 -22.34 -0.68 18.78
C MET A 1 -21.39 -0.56 17.59
N GLY A 2 -21.80 -0.79 16.33
CA GLY A 2 -20.95 -0.60 15.14
C GLY A 2 -20.64 0.86 14.74
N LYS A 3 -20.65 1.80 15.69
CA LYS A 3 -20.41 3.25 15.46
C LYS A 3 -19.34 3.87 16.37
N VAL A 4 -18.73 3.09 17.27
CA VAL A 4 -17.87 3.70 18.32
C VAL A 4 -16.42 3.89 17.87
N PHE A 5 -15.94 3.19 16.83
CA PHE A 5 -14.63 3.46 16.23
C PHE A 5 -14.67 3.19 14.72
N PRO A 6 -14.67 4.23 13.85
CA PRO A 6 -14.36 4.02 12.45
C PRO A 6 -12.85 3.74 12.36
N LEU A 7 -12.47 2.47 12.43
CA LEU A 7 -11.16 2.06 11.93
C LEU A 7 -11.20 2.30 10.42
N ALA A 8 -10.61 3.42 10.00
CA ALA A 8 -10.27 3.62 8.61
C ALA A 8 -9.50 2.37 8.17
N LYS A 9 -10.09 1.63 7.22
CA LYS A 9 -9.47 0.46 6.61
C LYS A 9 -8.18 0.98 5.99
N LYS A 10 -7.05 0.78 6.68
CA LYS A 10 -5.74 1.13 6.15
C LYS A 10 -5.61 0.27 4.90
N ASN A 11 -5.58 0.92 3.73
CA ASN A 11 -5.25 0.26 2.49
C ASN A 11 -3.94 -0.48 2.77
N SER A 12 -3.99 -1.81 2.67
CA SER A 12 -2.84 -2.68 2.89
C SER A 12 -1.66 -2.08 2.17
N GLU A 13 -0.64 -1.69 2.92
CA GLU A 13 0.59 -1.15 2.37
C GLU A 13 1.06 -2.09 1.28
N LYS A 14 1.32 -1.47 0.12
CA LYS A 14 1.76 -2.12 -1.10
C LYS A 14 2.79 -3.16 -0.75
N PHE A 15 2.52 -4.40 -1.15
CA PHE A 15 3.54 -5.40 -1.43
C PHE A 15 4.75 -4.67 -2.04
N ASP A 16 5.96 -5.06 -1.66
CA ASP A 16 7.19 -4.62 -2.32
C ASP A 16 7.24 -5.23 -3.74
N ILE A 17 6.33 -4.74 -4.59
CA ILE A 17 6.11 -5.07 -5.99
C ILE A 17 7.39 -4.73 -6.78
N SER A 18 8.31 -3.95 -6.22
CA SER A 18 9.56 -3.59 -6.88
C SER A 18 10.44 -4.82 -7.16
N ARG A 19 10.62 -5.71 -6.18
CA ARG A 19 11.45 -6.93 -6.33
C ARG A 19 10.72 -8.03 -7.10
N PHE A 20 9.42 -8.19 -6.85
CA PHE A 20 8.58 -9.16 -7.58
C PHE A 20 8.39 -8.75 -9.05
N GLY A 21 8.17 -7.46 -9.29
CA GLY A 21 8.07 -6.85 -10.62
C GLY A 21 9.39 -6.91 -11.39
N LEU A 22 10.53 -6.68 -10.73
CA LEU A 22 11.86 -6.88 -11.35
C LEU A 22 12.12 -8.34 -11.72
N THR A 23 11.70 -9.28 -10.87
CA THR A 23 11.86 -10.72 -11.14
C THR A 23 10.93 -11.16 -12.28
N LEU A 24 9.67 -10.71 -12.29
CA LEU A 24 8.72 -10.94 -13.38
C LEU A 24 9.16 -10.28 -14.68
N ALA A 25 9.71 -9.07 -14.64
CA ALA A 25 10.22 -8.36 -15.81
C ALA A 25 11.47 -9.04 -16.38
N ALA A 26 12.43 -9.46 -15.55
CA ALA A 26 13.60 -10.20 -15.99
C ALA A 26 13.22 -11.55 -16.63
N LEU A 27 12.22 -12.23 -16.06
CA LEU A 27 11.69 -13.48 -16.59
C LEU A 27 10.89 -13.27 -17.89
N ALA A 28 10.08 -12.21 -17.99
CA ALA A 28 9.38 -11.85 -19.22
C ALA A 28 10.36 -11.49 -20.34
N VAL A 29 11.45 -10.78 -20.04
CA VAL A 29 12.54 -10.48 -20.98
C VAL A 29 13.22 -11.77 -21.44
N LEU A 30 13.51 -12.72 -20.54
CA LEU A 30 14.03 -14.03 -20.91
C LEU A 30 13.05 -14.85 -21.77
N GLY A 31 11.73 -14.77 -21.50
CA GLY A 31 10.67 -15.39 -22.30
C GLY A 31 10.55 -14.80 -23.71
N VAL A 32 10.71 -13.48 -23.84
CA VAL A 32 10.72 -12.78 -25.14
C VAL A 32 11.99 -13.07 -25.93
N LEU A 33 13.16 -13.07 -25.28
CA LEU A 33 14.44 -13.40 -25.93
C LEU A 33 14.47 -14.86 -26.42
N THR A 34 13.87 -15.78 -25.68
CA THR A 34 13.74 -17.19 -26.09
C THR A 34 12.73 -17.39 -27.22
N TRP A 35 11.63 -16.63 -27.22
CA TRP A 35 10.65 -16.63 -28.32
C TRP A 35 11.24 -16.07 -29.63
N LEU A 36 12.03 -15.00 -29.54
CA LEU A 36 12.72 -14.40 -30.69
C LEU A 36 13.86 -15.29 -31.22
N GLY A 37 14.62 -15.96 -30.34
CA GLY A 37 15.71 -16.86 -30.72
C GLY A 37 15.27 -18.14 -31.46
N GLY A 38 14.01 -18.56 -31.29
CA GLY A 38 13.43 -19.75 -31.93
C GLY A 38 12.62 -19.49 -33.20
N GLY A 39 12.67 -18.28 -33.78
CA GLY A 39 11.95 -17.94 -35.02
C GLY A 39 10.43 -17.94 -34.90
N GLY A 40 9.87 -17.69 -33.71
CA GLY A 40 8.42 -17.54 -33.50
C GLY A 40 7.61 -18.84 -33.35
N GLN A 41 8.23 -20.02 -33.35
CA GLN A 41 7.54 -21.32 -33.12
C GLN A 41 7.41 -21.70 -31.61
N GLY A 42 7.32 -20.71 -30.73
CA GLY A 42 7.64 -20.82 -29.30
C GLY A 42 6.60 -21.39 -28.34
N SER A 43 5.67 -22.29 -28.73
CA SER A 43 4.64 -22.78 -27.78
C SER A 43 5.22 -23.58 -26.59
N ARG A 44 6.34 -24.28 -26.79
CA ARG A 44 6.99 -25.11 -25.75
C ARG A 44 7.65 -24.27 -24.66
N TRP A 45 8.29 -23.17 -25.04
CA TRP A 45 8.91 -22.23 -24.10
C TRP A 45 7.87 -21.44 -23.30
N TRP A 46 6.72 -21.12 -23.91
CA TRP A 46 5.59 -20.54 -23.17
C TRP A 46 5.00 -21.50 -22.12
N ASN A 47 4.91 -22.80 -22.42
CA ASN A 47 4.50 -23.80 -21.43
C ASN A 47 5.52 -23.95 -20.30
N PHE A 48 6.82 -23.98 -20.62
CA PHE A 48 7.88 -24.00 -19.60
C PHE A 48 7.84 -22.74 -18.73
N PHE A 49 7.68 -21.57 -19.34
CA PHE A 49 7.56 -20.28 -18.67
C PHE A 49 6.32 -20.23 -17.77
N GLY A 50 5.16 -20.67 -18.26
CA GLY A 50 3.93 -20.77 -17.48
C GLY A 50 4.05 -21.72 -16.29
N CYS A 51 4.72 -22.87 -16.46
CA CYS A 51 4.99 -23.81 -15.38
C CYS A 51 5.98 -23.24 -14.36
N PHE A 52 7.02 -22.54 -14.81
CA PHE A 52 8.00 -21.89 -13.93
C PHE A 52 7.38 -20.74 -13.13
N LEU A 53 6.53 -19.92 -13.76
CA LEU A 53 5.76 -18.87 -13.06
C LEU A 53 4.77 -19.46 -12.07
N SER A 54 4.06 -20.52 -12.45
CA SER A 54 3.13 -21.22 -11.54
C SER A 54 3.87 -21.84 -10.36
N TRP A 55 5.05 -22.41 -10.59
CA TRP A 55 5.91 -22.92 -9.53
C TRP A 55 6.42 -21.79 -8.63
N LEU A 56 6.91 -20.67 -9.17
CA LEU A 56 7.31 -19.51 -8.39
C LEU A 56 6.14 -18.95 -7.55
N ALA A 57 4.93 -18.88 -8.09
CA ALA A 57 3.74 -18.46 -7.36
C ALA A 57 3.38 -19.43 -6.21
N VAL A 58 3.54 -20.74 -6.43
CA VAL A 58 3.30 -21.77 -5.40
C VAL A 58 4.39 -21.78 -4.33
N VAL A 59 5.64 -21.57 -4.73
CA VAL A 59 6.77 -21.42 -3.81
C VAL A 59 6.60 -20.16 -2.98
N PHE A 60 6.15 -19.06 -3.57
CA PHE A 60 5.85 -17.83 -2.85
C PHE A 60 4.67 -18.02 -1.89
N THR A 61 3.59 -18.70 -2.31
CA THR A 61 2.50 -19.06 -1.40
C THR A 61 2.91 -20.08 -0.36
N ALA A 62 3.90 -20.94 -0.59
CA ALA A 62 4.44 -21.86 0.43
C ALA A 62 5.39 -21.16 1.41
N VAL A 63 6.17 -20.17 0.96
CA VAL A 63 6.94 -19.26 1.82
C VAL A 63 6.01 -18.40 2.66
N ASN A 64 4.90 -17.93 2.07
CA ASN A 64 3.85 -17.20 2.76
C ASN A 64 2.91 -18.11 3.56
N ALA A 65 2.83 -19.41 3.27
CA ALA A 65 2.28 -20.41 4.19
C ALA A 65 3.23 -20.60 5.38
N GLY A 66 4.53 -20.37 5.17
CA GLY A 66 5.50 -20.12 6.23
C GLY A 66 5.19 -18.84 7.03
N GLU A 67 4.56 -17.84 6.42
CA GLU A 67 3.97 -16.66 7.06
C GLU A 67 2.55 -16.89 7.56
N GLU A 68 1.98 -18.11 7.59
CA GLU A 68 0.62 -18.31 8.12
C GLU A 68 0.57 -18.18 9.64
N TRP A 69 0.38 -16.92 10.04
CA TRP A 69 -0.09 -16.38 11.31
C TRP A 69 -1.31 -17.14 11.89
N ASN A 70 -2.04 -17.87 11.05
CA ASN A 70 -3.15 -18.74 11.45
C ASN A 70 -2.70 -19.99 12.25
N LEU A 71 -1.44 -20.44 12.16
CA LEU A 71 -1.01 -21.71 12.78
C LEU A 71 -0.93 -21.68 14.32
N LEU A 72 -0.84 -20.51 14.95
CA LEU A 72 -0.93 -20.40 16.42
C LEU A 72 -2.38 -20.61 16.88
N LEU A 73 -3.30 -20.01 16.15
CA LEU A 73 -4.73 -19.93 16.46
C LEU A 73 -5.53 -21.14 15.92
N ASP A 74 -5.02 -21.85 14.93
CA ASP A 74 -5.60 -23.09 14.41
C ASP A 74 -5.51 -24.23 15.43
N THR A 75 -6.56 -25.06 15.45
CA THR A 75 -6.55 -26.34 16.14
C THR A 75 -5.45 -27.26 15.60
N TYR A 76 -5.08 -28.29 16.37
CA TYR A 76 -4.07 -29.25 15.93
C TYR A 76 -4.41 -29.93 14.58
N LYS A 77 -5.71 -30.19 14.32
CA LYS A 77 -6.18 -30.82 13.08
C LYS A 77 -6.08 -29.89 11.88
N GLU A 78 -6.53 -28.65 12.00
CA GLU A 78 -6.44 -27.63 10.93
C GLU A 78 -4.99 -27.36 10.56
N ARG A 79 -4.11 -27.31 11.55
CA ARG A 79 -2.67 -27.17 11.37
C ARG A 79 -2.09 -28.28 10.53
N ILE A 80 -2.39 -29.54 10.85
CA ILE A 80 -1.90 -30.69 10.07
C ILE A 80 -2.44 -30.63 8.64
N LEU A 81 -3.71 -30.28 8.46
CA LEU A 81 -4.34 -30.25 7.13
C LEU A 81 -3.76 -29.16 6.23
N LYS A 82 -3.53 -27.95 6.77
CA LYS A 82 -2.85 -26.86 6.03
C LYS A 82 -1.43 -27.28 5.65
N TRP A 83 -0.66 -27.81 6.60
CA TRP A 83 0.70 -28.31 6.33
C TRP A 83 0.73 -29.40 5.26
N PHE A 84 -0.16 -30.37 5.35
CA PHE A 84 -0.25 -31.46 4.39
C PHE A 84 -0.64 -30.94 3.00
N SER A 85 -1.60 -30.02 2.92
CA SER A 85 -2.01 -29.36 1.67
C SER A 85 -0.88 -28.53 1.04
N THR A 86 -0.14 -27.76 1.83
CA THR A 86 1.00 -26.97 1.35
C THR A 86 2.15 -27.88 0.86
N LEU A 87 2.46 -28.95 1.58
CA LEU A 87 3.49 -29.91 1.18
C LEU A 87 3.09 -30.69 -0.07
N LEU A 88 1.83 -31.11 -0.18
CA LEU A 88 1.31 -31.75 -1.39
C LEU A 88 1.30 -30.79 -2.59
N GLY A 89 0.91 -29.53 -2.38
CA GLY A 89 1.01 -28.48 -3.40
C GLY A 89 2.46 -28.32 -3.86
N LEU A 90 3.39 -28.06 -2.93
CA LEU A 90 4.81 -27.92 -3.26
C LEU A 90 5.36 -29.14 -4.02
N ALA A 91 5.03 -30.35 -3.58
CA ALA A 91 5.44 -31.58 -4.25
C ALA A 91 4.85 -31.68 -5.67
N GLY A 92 3.54 -31.46 -5.83
CA GLY A 92 2.85 -31.52 -7.12
C GLY A 92 3.37 -30.52 -8.14
N TYR A 93 3.56 -29.26 -7.73
CA TYR A 93 4.10 -28.22 -8.61
C TYR A 93 5.59 -28.39 -8.90
N THR A 94 6.38 -28.92 -7.96
CA THR A 94 7.79 -29.23 -8.19
C THR A 94 7.94 -30.42 -9.15
N LEU A 95 7.11 -31.46 -9.01
CA LEU A 95 7.05 -32.57 -9.95
C LEU A 95 6.58 -32.09 -11.34
N GLY A 96 5.57 -31.23 -11.41
CA GLY A 96 5.12 -30.61 -12.66
C GLY A 96 6.18 -29.75 -13.33
N PHE A 97 6.97 -28.99 -12.55
CA PHE A 97 8.11 -28.23 -13.06
C PHE A 97 9.20 -29.15 -13.61
N ILE A 98 9.63 -30.15 -12.84
CA ILE A 98 10.66 -31.12 -13.28
C ILE A 98 10.19 -31.89 -14.51
N HIS A 99 8.93 -32.30 -14.54
CA HIS A 99 8.34 -33.01 -15.69
C HIS A 99 8.32 -32.13 -16.95
N ASN A 100 7.90 -30.87 -16.84
CA ASN A 100 7.89 -29.96 -17.99
C ASN A 100 9.30 -29.52 -18.41
N LEU A 101 10.23 -29.38 -17.46
CA LEU A 101 11.66 -29.15 -17.72
C LEU A 101 12.24 -30.34 -18.49
N ALA A 102 11.98 -31.57 -18.04
CA ALA A 102 12.39 -32.78 -18.73
C ALA A 102 11.73 -32.89 -20.11
N TYR A 103 10.43 -32.60 -20.23
CA TYR A 103 9.70 -32.64 -21.50
C TYR A 103 10.21 -31.59 -22.50
N THR A 104 10.53 -30.37 -22.05
CA THR A 104 11.08 -29.33 -22.94
C THR A 104 12.56 -29.54 -23.29
N ALA A 105 13.35 -30.09 -22.37
CA ALA A 105 14.76 -30.41 -22.62
C ALA A 105 14.95 -31.69 -23.46
N LEU A 106 14.03 -32.67 -23.35
CA LEU A 106 14.21 -34.02 -23.93
C LEU A 106 13.33 -34.30 -25.16
N TYR A 107 12.14 -33.69 -25.30
CA TYR A 107 11.30 -33.90 -26.47
C TYR A 107 11.55 -32.83 -27.55
N ASN A 108 12.49 -33.11 -28.47
CA ASN A 108 12.60 -32.35 -29.72
C ASN A 108 11.83 -33.03 -30.86
N ARG A 109 11.44 -32.23 -31.85
CA ARG A 109 10.49 -32.45 -32.96
C ARG A 109 10.85 -33.56 -33.97
N SER A 110 11.60 -34.60 -33.59
CA SER A 110 11.96 -35.69 -34.50
C SER A 110 11.09 -36.92 -34.27
N HIS A 111 9.84 -36.86 -34.72
CA HIS A 111 9.16 -38.07 -35.21
C HIS A 111 9.51 -38.37 -36.68
N TYR A 112 10.54 -37.69 -37.22
CA TYR A 112 10.90 -37.83 -38.62
C TYR A 112 12.34 -38.29 -38.91
N ASP A 113 13.28 -38.34 -37.95
CA ASP A 113 14.67 -38.75 -38.28
C ASP A 113 15.42 -39.57 -37.22
N PHE A 114 14.81 -39.92 -36.09
CA PHE A 114 15.41 -40.90 -35.17
C PHE A 114 14.44 -42.06 -35.01
N GLY A 115 14.85 -43.22 -35.53
CA GLY A 115 14.12 -44.47 -35.48
C GLY A 115 13.77 -44.91 -34.06
N GLU A 116 12.94 -45.95 -33.97
CA GLU A 116 12.19 -46.49 -32.83
C GLU A 116 12.97 -46.86 -31.53
N GLU A 117 14.18 -46.33 -31.28
CA GLU A 117 15.02 -46.74 -30.14
C GLU A 117 15.41 -45.61 -29.16
N ALA A 118 14.63 -44.53 -29.06
CA ALA A 118 14.92 -43.44 -28.11
C ALA A 118 14.03 -43.44 -26.86
N GLU A 119 13.74 -44.62 -26.28
CA GLU A 119 12.97 -44.70 -25.02
C GLU A 119 13.75 -44.16 -23.79
N ASN A 120 15.06 -43.89 -23.87
CA ASN A 120 15.87 -43.42 -22.72
C ASN A 120 16.97 -42.40 -23.06
N ALA A 121 16.73 -41.45 -23.97
CA ALA A 121 17.76 -40.46 -24.31
C ALA A 121 17.77 -39.29 -23.31
N PHE A 122 18.44 -39.44 -22.17
CA PHE A 122 18.82 -38.32 -21.32
C PHE A 122 19.83 -37.44 -22.07
N ILE A 123 19.42 -36.27 -22.56
CA ILE A 123 20.34 -35.33 -23.24
C ILE A 123 21.23 -34.70 -22.17
N SER A 124 22.54 -34.99 -22.20
CA SER A 124 23.50 -34.39 -21.29
C SER A 124 23.63 -32.87 -21.55
N LEU A 125 23.93 -32.09 -20.51
CA LEU A 125 24.14 -30.64 -20.63
C LEU A 125 25.22 -30.30 -21.67
N GLY A 126 26.23 -31.15 -21.83
CA GLY A 126 27.27 -30.99 -22.85
C GLY A 126 26.75 -31.12 -24.28
N LEU A 127 25.81 -32.05 -24.53
CA LEU A 127 25.13 -32.19 -25.82
C LEU A 127 24.18 -31.03 -26.10
N LEU A 128 23.49 -30.53 -25.08
CA LEU A 128 22.65 -29.34 -25.17
C LEU A 128 23.48 -28.09 -25.53
N TRP A 129 24.64 -27.92 -24.89
CA TRP A 129 25.57 -26.82 -25.16
C TRP A 129 26.13 -26.86 -26.58
N GLN A 130 26.50 -28.04 -27.08
CA GLN A 130 26.97 -28.21 -28.46
C GLN A 130 25.89 -27.87 -29.49
N ARG A 131 24.63 -28.14 -29.19
CA ARG A 131 23.50 -27.89 -30.10
C ARG A 131 22.99 -26.46 -30.06
N SER A 132 22.84 -25.90 -28.86
CA SER A 132 22.39 -24.54 -28.63
C SER A 132 22.97 -24.01 -27.31
N PRO A 133 24.10 -23.30 -27.36
CA PRO A 133 24.72 -22.71 -26.18
C PRO A 133 23.77 -21.79 -25.42
N LEU A 134 22.92 -21.05 -26.14
CA LEU A 134 21.92 -20.15 -25.55
C LEU A 134 20.91 -20.91 -24.69
N GLU A 135 20.34 -22.01 -25.22
CA GLU A 135 19.37 -22.84 -24.49
C GLU A 135 20.00 -23.48 -23.23
N ALA A 136 21.27 -23.89 -23.32
CA ALA A 136 21.99 -24.43 -22.19
C ALA A 136 22.28 -23.37 -21.10
N ILE A 137 22.61 -22.13 -21.49
CA ILE A 137 22.76 -21.01 -20.54
C ILE A 137 21.44 -20.73 -19.83
N ILE A 138 20.32 -20.69 -20.57
CA ILE A 138 18.99 -20.46 -20.01
C ILE A 138 18.60 -21.58 -19.03
N PHE A 139 18.89 -22.83 -19.38
CA PHE A 139 18.63 -23.99 -18.53
C PHE A 139 19.40 -23.92 -17.21
N VAL A 140 20.70 -23.66 -17.27
CA VAL A 140 21.54 -23.53 -16.06
C VAL A 140 21.09 -22.32 -15.23
N GLY A 141 20.76 -21.20 -15.87
CA GLY A 141 20.23 -20.02 -15.20
C GLY A 141 18.92 -20.32 -14.44
N ALA A 142 17.97 -20.99 -15.09
CA ALA A 142 16.71 -21.38 -14.47
C ALA A 142 16.92 -22.37 -13.30
N ALA A 143 17.84 -23.32 -13.43
CA ALA A 143 18.17 -24.27 -12.37
C ALA A 143 18.85 -23.61 -11.16
N ILE A 144 19.73 -22.63 -11.38
CA ILE A 144 20.37 -21.85 -10.31
C ILE A 144 19.34 -20.98 -9.58
N ILE A 145 18.46 -20.31 -10.33
CA ILE A 145 17.35 -19.52 -9.75
C ILE A 145 16.45 -20.45 -8.92
N PHE A 146 16.09 -21.62 -9.45
CA PHE A 146 15.33 -22.64 -8.72
C PHE A 146 16.03 -23.04 -7.42
N ALA A 147 17.32 -23.39 -7.46
CA ALA A 147 18.06 -23.82 -6.28
C ALA A 147 18.18 -22.70 -5.23
N ALA A 148 18.44 -21.47 -5.65
CA ALA A 148 18.52 -20.32 -4.77
C ALA A 148 17.17 -20.00 -4.11
N SER A 149 16.08 -20.01 -4.87
CA SER A 149 14.72 -19.82 -4.36
C SER A 149 14.33 -20.94 -3.40
N PHE A 150 14.58 -22.20 -3.76
CA PHE A 150 14.29 -23.37 -2.93
C PHE A 150 15.08 -23.36 -1.61
N LEU A 151 16.37 -23.02 -1.65
CA LEU A 151 17.18 -22.85 -0.43
C LEU A 151 16.68 -21.68 0.43
N GLY A 152 16.25 -20.59 -0.19
CA GLY A 152 15.59 -19.47 0.50
C GLY A 152 14.34 -19.92 1.25
N VAL A 153 13.51 -20.74 0.60
CA VAL A 153 12.30 -21.33 1.18
C VAL A 153 12.65 -22.25 2.35
N LEU A 154 13.60 -23.17 2.17
CA LEU A 154 14.04 -24.07 3.24
C LEU A 154 14.60 -23.29 4.45
N ARG A 155 15.32 -22.18 4.22
CA ARG A 155 15.80 -21.30 5.30
C ARG A 155 14.65 -20.57 5.99
N ALA A 156 13.67 -20.05 5.24
CA ALA A 156 12.48 -19.40 5.81
C ALA A 156 11.65 -20.40 6.65
N ILE A 157 11.46 -21.61 6.13
CA ILE A 157 10.81 -22.72 6.85
C ILE A 157 11.61 -23.07 8.10
N ALA A 158 12.93 -23.22 8.03
CA ALA A 158 13.77 -23.58 9.17
C ALA A 158 13.83 -22.50 10.26
N LYS A 159 13.98 -21.21 9.87
CA LYS A 159 13.99 -20.07 10.80
C LYS A 159 12.61 -19.89 11.44
N GLY A 160 11.55 -19.94 10.63
CA GLY A 160 10.18 -19.93 11.09
C GLY A 160 9.86 -21.12 11.99
N TYR A 161 10.42 -22.31 11.73
CA TYR A 161 10.23 -23.51 12.55
C TYR A 161 10.89 -23.39 13.92
N LYS A 162 12.10 -22.80 14.02
CA LYS A 162 12.79 -22.59 15.31
C LYS A 162 12.03 -21.62 16.22
N ASN A 163 11.61 -20.47 15.67
CA ASN A 163 10.83 -19.48 16.41
C ASN A 163 9.43 -20.00 16.76
N ARG A 164 8.76 -20.70 15.82
CA ARG A 164 7.47 -21.37 16.07
C ARG A 164 7.57 -22.48 17.08
N LYS A 165 8.61 -23.31 17.10
CA LYS A 165 8.76 -24.38 18.09
C LYS A 165 8.93 -23.82 19.50
N TYR A 166 9.65 -22.70 19.65
CA TYR A 166 9.75 -22.01 20.93
C TYR A 166 8.40 -21.43 21.36
N GLN A 167 7.74 -20.67 20.50
CA GLN A 167 6.43 -20.10 20.81
C GLN A 167 5.37 -21.18 21.03
N ILE A 168 5.26 -22.20 20.18
CA ILE A 168 4.32 -23.32 20.37
C ILE A 168 4.64 -24.11 21.63
N LYS A 169 5.91 -24.33 21.99
CA LYS A 169 6.22 -25.07 23.23
C LYS A 169 5.77 -24.32 24.48
N HIS A 170 5.83 -22.99 24.45
CA HIS A 170 5.58 -22.13 25.61
C HIS A 170 4.28 -21.32 25.55
N ALA A 171 3.55 -21.38 24.43
CA ALA A 171 2.30 -20.65 24.24
C ALA A 171 1.25 -21.16 25.22
N PRO A 172 0.61 -20.26 25.99
CA PRO A 172 -0.49 -20.63 26.87
C PRO A 172 -1.67 -21.16 26.04
N LEU A 173 -2.35 -22.14 26.62
CA LEU A 173 -3.59 -22.69 26.07
C LEU A 173 -4.76 -22.00 26.75
N VAL A 174 -5.64 -21.39 25.95
CA VAL A 174 -6.87 -20.77 26.41
C VAL A 174 -8.03 -21.58 25.86
N GLU A 175 -8.99 -21.88 26.73
CA GLU A 175 -10.21 -22.59 26.36
C GLU A 175 -11.21 -21.61 25.73
N GLY A 176 -11.67 -21.95 24.52
CA GLY A 176 -12.73 -21.24 23.82
C GLY A 176 -14.12 -21.59 24.36
N PRO A 177 -15.17 -20.89 23.88
CA PRO A 177 -16.56 -21.15 24.27
C PRO A 177 -17.04 -22.55 23.87
N ASP A 178 -16.42 -23.15 22.85
CA ASP A 178 -16.68 -24.49 22.33
C ASP A 178 -15.96 -25.60 23.14
N GLY A 179 -15.25 -25.25 24.21
CA GLY A 179 -14.48 -26.18 25.04
C GLY A 179 -13.16 -26.64 24.42
N GLN A 180 -12.82 -26.17 23.21
CA GLN A 180 -11.54 -26.46 22.59
C GLN A 180 -10.44 -25.55 23.14
N LYS A 181 -9.21 -26.05 23.14
CA LYS A 181 -8.04 -25.31 23.61
C LYS A 181 -7.27 -24.74 22.43
N TYR A 182 -7.14 -23.42 22.43
CA TYR A 182 -6.43 -22.65 21.43
C TYR A 182 -5.12 -22.12 22.00
N ARG A 183 -4.07 -22.08 21.20
CA ARG A 183 -2.81 -21.47 21.63
C ARG A 183 -2.88 -19.99 21.35
N VAL A 184 -2.60 -19.19 22.36
CA VAL A 184 -2.51 -17.73 22.21
C VAL A 184 -1.05 -17.27 22.37
N PRO A 185 -0.68 -16.09 21.86
CA PRO A 185 0.69 -15.61 21.92
C PRO A 185 1.22 -15.47 23.35
N LEU A 186 2.51 -15.79 23.53
CA LEU A 186 3.19 -15.67 24.81
C LEU A 186 3.56 -14.20 25.09
N ASP A 187 4.07 -13.50 24.09
CA ASP A 187 4.62 -12.15 24.20
C ASP A 187 3.83 -11.13 23.37
N ARG A 188 3.94 -9.86 23.79
CA ARG A 188 3.20 -8.72 23.23
C ARG A 188 3.56 -8.44 21.78
N ASP A 189 4.84 -8.45 21.44
CA ASP A 189 5.30 -8.09 20.10
C ASP A 189 4.75 -9.09 19.07
N THR A 190 4.74 -10.38 19.40
CA THR A 190 4.08 -11.41 18.57
C THR A 190 2.57 -11.20 18.51
N ALA A 191 1.92 -10.83 19.63
CA ALA A 191 0.48 -10.63 19.68
C ALA A 191 0.02 -9.44 18.81
N PHE A 192 0.77 -8.33 18.83
CA PHE A 192 0.49 -7.18 17.97
C PHE A 192 0.77 -7.47 16.50
N ASP A 193 1.89 -8.12 16.19
CA ASP A 193 2.23 -8.50 14.82
C ASP A 193 1.18 -9.44 14.22
N LEU A 194 0.60 -10.33 15.04
CA LEU A 194 -0.55 -11.15 14.67
C LEU A 194 -1.82 -10.33 14.43
N LEU A 195 -2.14 -9.41 15.36
CA LEU A 195 -3.36 -8.60 15.29
C LEU A 195 -3.38 -7.69 14.04
N GLU A 196 -2.23 -7.18 13.61
CA GLU A 196 -2.13 -6.31 12.42
C GLU A 196 -2.31 -7.05 11.10
N LYS A 197 -2.03 -8.37 11.08
CA LYS A 197 -2.03 -9.18 9.86
C LYS A 197 -3.33 -9.93 9.63
N VAL A 198 -4.12 -10.16 10.69
CA VAL A 198 -5.40 -10.86 10.59
C VAL A 198 -6.51 -9.88 10.23
N VAL A 199 -7.28 -10.19 9.18
CA VAL A 199 -8.50 -9.46 8.83
C VAL A 199 -9.50 -9.65 9.98
N ASP A 200 -10.07 -8.55 10.49
CA ASP A 200 -11.06 -8.57 11.56
C ASP A 200 -12.20 -9.54 11.20
N ASP A 201 -12.22 -10.70 11.86
CA ASP A 201 -13.22 -11.74 11.68
C ASP A 201 -13.94 -12.05 13.00
N ASN A 202 -14.93 -12.94 12.93
CA ASN A 202 -15.70 -13.39 14.09
C ASN A 202 -15.32 -14.82 14.50
N SER A 203 -14.12 -15.28 14.16
CA SER A 203 -13.66 -16.61 14.55
C SER A 203 -13.29 -16.64 16.03
N ILE A 204 -13.55 -17.78 16.70
CA ILE A 204 -13.15 -18.00 18.10
C ILE A 204 -11.66 -17.69 18.31
N PRO A 205 -10.72 -18.20 17.48
CA PRO A 205 -9.31 -17.98 17.73
C PRO A 205 -8.91 -16.50 17.65
N PHE A 206 -9.52 -15.74 16.74
CA PHE A 206 -9.24 -14.31 16.62
C PHE A 206 -9.80 -13.51 17.80
N LYS A 207 -10.98 -13.86 18.34
CA LYS A 207 -11.48 -13.25 19.57
C LYS A 207 -10.59 -13.56 20.77
N LEU A 208 -10.07 -14.79 20.86
CA LEU A 208 -9.07 -15.17 21.87
C LEU A 208 -7.73 -14.45 21.69
N LEU A 209 -7.32 -14.14 20.45
CA LEU A 209 -6.17 -13.28 20.19
C LEU A 209 -6.40 -11.86 20.72
N GLN A 210 -7.58 -11.27 20.44
CA GLN A 210 -7.93 -9.94 20.94
C GLN A 210 -7.92 -9.88 22.46
N GLU A 211 -8.52 -10.87 23.12
CA GLU A 211 -8.43 -11.04 24.58
C GLU A 211 -6.96 -11.11 25.02
N ARG A 212 -6.13 -11.96 24.39
CA ARG A 212 -4.73 -12.12 24.79
C ARG A 212 -3.92 -10.84 24.60
N VAL A 213 -4.18 -10.06 23.55
CA VAL A 213 -3.56 -8.73 23.38
C VAL A 213 -3.93 -7.82 24.54
N GLY A 214 -5.22 -7.78 24.92
CA GLY A 214 -5.69 -7.03 26.10
C GLY A 214 -5.02 -7.48 27.39
N ASP A 215 -4.89 -8.80 27.59
CA ASP A 215 -4.23 -9.40 28.77
C ASP A 215 -2.75 -9.03 28.85
N LEU A 216 -2.02 -9.12 27.73
CA LEU A 216 -0.60 -8.76 27.66
C LEU A 216 -0.37 -7.26 27.89
N MET A 217 -1.27 -6.42 27.40
CA MET A 217 -1.26 -4.99 27.71
C MET A 217 -1.52 -4.78 29.21
N TYR A 218 -2.52 -5.44 29.78
CA TYR A 218 -2.80 -5.32 31.21
C TYR A 218 -1.63 -5.80 32.09
N GLU A 219 -0.96 -6.90 31.72
CA GLU A 219 0.27 -7.36 32.39
C GLU A 219 1.36 -6.27 32.37
N ASP A 220 1.60 -5.62 31.22
CA ASP A 220 2.52 -4.48 31.08
C ASP A 220 2.11 -3.32 31.99
N PHE A 221 0.82 -2.96 32.01
CA PHE A 221 0.25 -1.94 32.87
C PHE A 221 0.49 -2.20 34.36
N LYS A 222 0.34 -3.46 34.82
CA LYS A 222 0.62 -3.83 36.22
C LYS A 222 2.08 -3.66 36.61
N THR A 223 2.99 -3.63 35.64
CA THR A 223 4.41 -3.32 35.85
C THR A 223 4.77 -1.85 35.61
N GLY A 224 3.77 -0.99 35.35
CA GLY A 224 3.95 0.43 35.06
C GLY A 224 4.26 0.75 33.58
N GLY A 225 4.21 -0.26 32.70
CA GLY A 225 4.43 -0.13 31.26
C GLY A 225 3.22 0.43 30.51
N TRP A 226 3.51 1.14 29.42
CA TRP A 226 2.50 1.72 28.49
C TRP A 226 2.93 1.47 27.05
N ASN A 227 3.37 0.26 26.75
CA ASN A 227 3.99 -0.04 25.47
C ASN A 227 2.95 -0.32 24.38
N VAL A 228 3.07 0.41 23.29
CA VAL A 228 2.24 0.29 22.08
C VAL A 228 3.11 0.62 20.89
N ASP A 229 2.84 -0.01 19.74
CA ASP A 229 3.60 0.27 18.52
C ASP A 229 3.27 1.65 17.97
N LYS A 230 4.30 2.33 17.44
CA LYS A 230 4.14 3.64 16.82
C LYS A 230 3.38 3.51 15.49
N PRO A 231 2.29 4.27 15.29
CA PRO A 231 1.61 4.30 14.00
C PRO A 231 2.53 4.76 12.86
N THR A 232 2.39 4.14 11.68
CA THR A 232 3.11 4.59 10.46
C THR A 232 2.73 6.02 10.12
N GLY A 233 3.71 6.86 9.80
CA GLY A 233 3.50 8.27 9.43
C GLY A 233 3.39 9.25 10.61
N MET A 234 3.37 8.76 11.86
CA MET A 234 3.45 9.63 13.05
C MET A 234 4.91 9.89 13.43
N ASP A 235 5.23 11.16 13.72
CA ASP A 235 6.53 11.55 14.25
C ASP A 235 6.78 10.99 15.66
N MET A 236 8.05 10.78 16.04
CA MET A 236 8.40 10.25 17.37
C MET A 236 8.01 11.20 18.50
N GLU A 237 8.13 12.52 18.32
CA GLU A 237 7.78 13.49 19.36
C GLU A 237 6.27 13.52 19.58
N GLU A 238 5.50 13.49 18.49
CA GLU A 238 4.04 13.39 18.55
C GLU A 238 3.60 12.06 19.19
N PHE A 239 4.27 10.96 18.83
CA PHE A 239 3.99 9.64 19.37
C PHE A 239 4.21 9.59 20.88
N GLU A 240 5.34 10.06 21.41
CA GLU A 240 5.59 10.02 22.86
C GLU A 240 4.57 10.86 23.64
N LYS A 241 4.11 11.99 23.08
CA LYS A 241 3.02 12.79 23.67
C LYS A 241 1.68 12.04 23.68
N LYS A 242 1.39 11.25 22.64
CA LYS A 242 0.11 10.51 22.47
C LYS A 242 0.16 9.05 22.93
N LYS A 243 1.31 8.53 23.34
CA LYS A 243 1.55 7.11 23.63
C LYS A 243 0.52 6.51 24.59
N LYS A 244 0.32 7.14 25.75
CA LYS A 244 -0.66 6.69 26.75
C LYS A 244 -2.10 6.75 26.21
N PHE A 245 -2.42 7.75 25.40
CA PHE A 245 -3.73 7.87 24.78
C PHE A 245 -3.99 6.72 23.80
N LEU A 246 -3.05 6.46 22.89
CA LEU A 246 -3.11 5.35 21.93
C LEU A 246 -3.20 3.99 22.63
N TRP A 247 -2.42 3.83 23.70
CA TRP A 247 -2.43 2.62 24.51
C TRP A 247 -3.81 2.37 25.14
N VAL A 248 -4.39 3.39 25.79
CA VAL A 248 -5.71 3.26 26.44
C VAL A 248 -6.81 2.98 25.41
N GLN A 249 -6.78 3.65 24.25
CA GLN A 249 -7.72 3.34 23.17
C GLN A 249 -7.62 1.88 22.72
N LYS A 250 -6.40 1.39 22.45
CA LYS A 250 -6.18 0.04 21.93
C LYS A 250 -6.66 -1.03 22.93
N VAL A 251 -6.29 -0.92 24.21
CA VAL A 251 -6.73 -1.88 25.24
C VAL A 251 -8.23 -1.83 25.49
N SER A 252 -8.84 -0.64 25.42
CA SER A 252 -10.29 -0.48 25.58
C SER A 252 -11.06 -1.21 24.48
N ILE A 253 -10.58 -1.13 23.24
CA ILE A 253 -11.17 -1.84 22.10
C ILE A 253 -11.01 -3.35 22.28
N MET A 254 -9.83 -3.83 22.70
CA MET A 254 -9.59 -5.26 22.91
C MET A 254 -10.54 -5.83 23.96
N TYR A 255 -10.64 -5.21 25.14
CA TYR A 255 -11.55 -5.69 26.18
C TYR A 255 -13.02 -5.53 25.83
N ALA A 256 -13.43 -4.45 25.15
CA ALA A 256 -14.82 -4.33 24.69
C ALA A 256 -15.21 -5.47 23.73
N LYS A 257 -14.33 -5.82 22.80
CA LYS A 257 -14.54 -6.97 21.89
C LYS A 257 -14.55 -8.31 22.64
N ALA A 258 -13.64 -8.52 23.59
CA ALA A 258 -13.59 -9.74 24.39
C ALA A 258 -14.83 -9.90 25.29
N ILE A 259 -15.27 -8.83 25.96
CA ILE A 259 -16.49 -8.82 26.79
C ILE A 259 -17.71 -9.13 25.94
N GLN A 260 -17.85 -8.49 24.77
CA GLN A 260 -18.93 -8.80 23.83
C GLN A 260 -18.93 -10.27 23.43
N PHE A 261 -17.77 -10.81 23.05
CA PHE A 261 -17.62 -12.22 22.67
C PHE A 261 -18.03 -13.16 23.81
N TRP A 262 -17.56 -12.93 25.02
CA TRP A 262 -17.87 -13.80 26.15
C TRP A 262 -19.31 -13.66 26.64
N LEU A 263 -19.81 -12.43 26.77
CA LEU A 263 -21.13 -12.15 27.34
C LEU A 263 -22.25 -12.38 26.32
N LEU A 264 -22.20 -11.68 25.18
CA LEU A 264 -23.32 -11.61 24.25
C LEU A 264 -23.38 -12.83 23.34
N ASP A 265 -22.22 -13.29 22.86
CA ASP A 265 -22.18 -14.39 21.89
C ASP A 265 -22.23 -15.76 22.58
N HIS A 266 -21.73 -15.86 23.83
CA HIS A 266 -21.52 -17.16 24.49
C HIS A 266 -21.96 -17.27 25.96
N GLN A 267 -22.52 -16.21 26.56
CA GLN A 267 -23.06 -16.22 27.95
C GLN A 267 -22.08 -16.72 29.03
N ARG A 268 -20.77 -16.51 28.84
CA ARG A 268 -19.71 -16.85 29.80
C ARG A 268 -19.42 -15.67 30.72
N TYR A 269 -20.24 -15.51 31.76
CA TYR A 269 -20.19 -14.37 32.67
C TYR A 269 -18.86 -14.23 33.43
N ASP A 270 -18.24 -15.33 33.88
CA ASP A 270 -16.97 -15.27 34.63
C ASP A 270 -15.83 -14.64 33.82
N LYS A 271 -15.76 -14.98 32.53
CA LYS A 271 -14.76 -14.43 31.60
C LYS A 271 -15.02 -12.96 31.33
N ALA A 272 -16.27 -12.62 31.01
CA ALA A 272 -16.67 -11.24 30.79
C ALA A 272 -16.47 -10.35 32.03
N LYS A 273 -16.70 -10.89 33.24
CA LYS A 273 -16.47 -10.21 34.51
C LYS A 273 -15.00 -9.86 34.70
N ARG A 274 -14.10 -10.83 34.53
CA ARG A 274 -12.66 -10.61 34.64
C ARG A 274 -12.19 -9.51 33.68
N ASP A 275 -12.68 -9.52 32.45
CA ASP A 275 -12.27 -8.55 31.43
C ASP A 275 -12.84 -7.15 31.71
N ALA A 276 -14.09 -7.07 32.21
CA ALA A 276 -14.71 -5.82 32.64
C ALA A 276 -13.98 -5.23 33.86
N ASP A 277 -13.61 -6.04 34.85
CA ASP A 277 -12.88 -5.61 36.04
C ASP A 277 -11.50 -5.03 35.66
N ARG A 278 -10.79 -5.68 34.72
CA ARG A 278 -9.50 -5.20 34.20
C ARG A 278 -9.63 -3.88 33.45
N LEU A 279 -10.65 -3.75 32.59
CA LEU A 279 -10.92 -2.51 31.88
C LEU A 279 -11.29 -1.38 32.85
N MET A 280 -12.06 -1.68 33.90
CA MET A 280 -12.42 -0.72 34.94
C MET A 280 -11.18 -0.21 35.69
N GLU A 281 -10.27 -1.10 36.08
CA GLU A 281 -9.01 -0.71 36.74
C GLU A 281 -8.18 0.25 35.88
N ILE A 282 -8.02 -0.07 34.59
CA ILE A 282 -7.33 0.80 33.63
C ILE A 282 -8.02 2.15 33.52
N ALA A 283 -9.35 2.17 33.39
CA ALA A 283 -10.12 3.39 33.20
C ALA A 283 -10.10 4.30 34.44
N MET A 284 -10.04 3.72 35.64
CA MET A 284 -9.92 4.42 36.91
C MET A 284 -8.55 5.08 37.07
N GLU A 285 -7.48 4.44 36.59
CA GLU A 285 -6.12 5.02 36.58
C GLU A 285 -5.97 6.09 35.48
N ARG A 286 -6.48 5.81 34.28
CA ARG A 286 -6.38 6.71 33.14
C ARG A 286 -7.61 6.61 32.24
N SER A 287 -8.47 7.63 32.35
CA SER A 287 -9.57 7.84 31.42
C SER A 287 -9.18 8.80 30.29
N VAL A 288 -9.39 8.40 29.04
CA VAL A 288 -9.21 9.27 27.87
C VAL A 288 -10.54 9.51 27.18
N LYS A 289 -10.71 10.70 26.59
CA LYS A 289 -11.94 11.09 25.90
C LYS A 289 -11.74 11.02 24.39
N ASP A 290 -12.59 10.27 23.71
CA ASP A 290 -12.62 10.15 22.26
C ASP A 290 -14.07 10.14 21.75
N GLY A 291 -14.35 10.91 20.70
CA GLY A 291 -15.71 11.01 20.14
C GLY A 291 -16.80 11.45 21.13
N GLY A 292 -16.42 12.06 22.26
CA GLY A 292 -17.32 12.45 23.36
C GLY A 292 -17.54 11.38 24.43
N VAL A 293 -17.04 10.15 24.22
CA VAL A 293 -17.10 9.04 25.18
C VAL A 293 -15.77 8.94 25.89
N THR A 294 -15.79 8.79 27.21
CA THR A 294 -14.57 8.51 27.97
C THR A 294 -14.35 7.01 28.09
N THR A 295 -13.11 6.55 28.23
CA THR A 295 -12.82 5.15 28.55
C THR A 295 -13.54 4.71 29.83
N LEU A 296 -13.68 5.60 30.82
CA LEU A 296 -14.44 5.34 32.03
C LEU A 296 -15.93 5.13 31.75
N HIS A 297 -16.54 5.93 30.88
CA HIS A 297 -17.92 5.73 30.44
C HIS A 297 -18.10 4.33 29.83
N LEU A 298 -17.23 3.95 28.90
CA LEU A 298 -17.27 2.63 28.25
C LEU A 298 -17.08 1.50 29.28
N ALA A 299 -16.12 1.62 30.19
CA ALA A 299 -15.87 0.63 31.22
C ALA A 299 -17.08 0.45 32.16
N LEU A 300 -17.72 1.55 32.56
CA LEU A 300 -18.92 1.53 33.40
C LEU A 300 -20.12 0.94 32.67
N GLU A 301 -20.31 1.24 31.38
CA GLU A 301 -21.37 0.64 30.57
C GLU A 301 -21.20 -0.88 30.49
N LEU A 302 -20.00 -1.35 30.16
CA LEU A 302 -19.68 -2.78 30.07
C LEU A 302 -19.77 -3.49 31.43
N HIS A 303 -19.28 -2.85 32.50
CA HIS A 303 -19.42 -3.35 33.88
C HIS A 303 -20.88 -3.59 34.22
N ARG A 304 -21.75 -2.59 33.99
CA ARG A 304 -23.20 -2.73 34.25
C ARG A 304 -23.83 -3.87 33.44
N LEU A 305 -23.45 -4.01 32.17
CA LEU A 305 -23.98 -5.07 31.30
C LEU A 305 -23.60 -6.47 31.82
N VAL A 306 -22.34 -6.67 32.20
CA VAL A 306 -21.87 -7.95 32.74
C VAL A 306 -22.50 -8.23 34.11
N TYR A 307 -22.47 -7.24 35.01
CA TYR A 307 -22.93 -7.39 36.39
C TYR A 307 -24.46 -7.47 36.49
N ALA A 308 -25.23 -7.07 35.47
CA ALA A 308 -26.68 -7.29 35.45
C ALA A 308 -27.05 -8.79 35.50
N GLY A 309 -26.23 -9.67 34.91
CA GLY A 309 -26.48 -11.12 34.88
C GLY A 309 -25.89 -11.91 36.06
N LEU A 310 -25.09 -11.28 36.93
CA LEU A 310 -24.46 -11.92 38.09
C LEU A 310 -25.41 -11.99 39.29
N SER A 311 -25.19 -12.99 40.16
CA SER A 311 -25.91 -13.13 41.42
C SER A 311 -25.53 -12.03 42.42
N ASN A 312 -26.42 -11.70 43.38
CA ASN A 312 -26.12 -10.66 44.37
C ASN A 312 -24.95 -11.01 45.29
N SER A 313 -24.66 -12.31 45.49
CA SER A 313 -23.50 -12.76 46.26
C SER A 313 -22.15 -12.45 45.60
N GLU A 314 -22.14 -12.22 44.28
CA GLU A 314 -20.93 -11.91 43.51
C GLU A 314 -20.71 -10.39 43.39
N LYS A 315 -21.63 -9.58 43.93
CA LYS A 315 -21.61 -8.12 43.85
C LYS A 315 -21.25 -7.51 45.18
N GLU A 316 -20.21 -6.67 45.18
CA GLU A 316 -19.89 -5.86 46.35
C GLU A 316 -20.72 -4.58 46.34
N SER A 317 -21.67 -4.47 47.27
CA SER A 317 -22.63 -3.36 47.33
C SER A 317 -21.98 -1.97 47.38
N VAL A 318 -20.83 -1.85 48.05
CA VAL A 318 -20.07 -0.59 48.17
C VAL A 318 -19.45 -0.19 46.83
N VAL A 319 -18.90 -1.17 46.09
CA VAL A 319 -18.29 -0.95 44.78
C VAL A 319 -19.36 -0.59 43.75
N GLU A 320 -20.47 -1.34 43.73
CA GLU A 320 -21.59 -1.07 42.84
C GLU A 320 -22.19 0.33 43.08
N ALA A 321 -22.36 0.75 44.34
CA ALA A 321 -22.83 2.08 44.66
C ALA A 321 -21.86 3.19 44.21
N LYS A 322 -20.54 2.95 44.28
CA LYS A 322 -19.52 3.87 43.78
C LYS A 322 -19.60 4.00 42.26
N TYR A 323 -19.68 2.87 41.55
CA TYR A 323 -19.75 2.85 40.09
C TYR A 323 -21.06 3.42 39.56
N GLU A 324 -22.19 3.20 40.24
CA GLU A 324 -23.46 3.83 39.88
C GLU A 324 -23.35 5.36 39.93
N LYS A 325 -22.73 5.93 40.97
CA LYS A 325 -22.53 7.39 41.06
C LYS A 325 -21.65 7.92 39.93
N LEU A 326 -20.55 7.22 39.63
CA LEU A 326 -19.67 7.60 38.51
C LEU A 326 -20.40 7.51 37.17
N TRP A 327 -21.20 6.46 36.97
CA TRP A 327 -21.99 6.26 35.77
C TRP A 327 -22.98 7.39 35.53
N GLN A 328 -23.73 7.81 36.55
CA GLN A 328 -24.69 8.91 36.39
C GLN A 328 -24.01 10.20 35.96
N LYS A 329 -22.79 10.47 36.45
CA LYS A 329 -21.99 11.62 36.04
C LYS A 329 -21.52 11.50 34.59
N GLU A 330 -20.85 10.40 34.24
CA GLU A 330 -20.34 10.16 32.89
C GLU A 330 -21.47 10.10 31.84
N LYS A 331 -22.63 9.56 32.21
CA LYS A 331 -23.81 9.52 31.35
C LYS A 331 -24.37 10.92 31.12
N ALA A 332 -24.48 11.76 32.15
CA ALA A 332 -24.93 13.14 32.00
C ALA A 332 -24.00 13.95 31.08
N ASP A 333 -22.69 13.79 31.23
CA ASP A 333 -21.69 14.44 30.38
C ASP A 333 -21.80 13.97 28.92
N TYR A 334 -22.00 12.66 28.69
CA TYR A 334 -22.22 12.11 27.36
C TYR A 334 -23.55 12.58 26.74
N ASP A 335 -24.65 12.57 27.50
CA ASP A 335 -25.95 13.03 27.03
C ASP A 335 -25.91 14.53 26.66
N ALA A 336 -25.20 15.36 27.43
CA ALA A 336 -24.95 16.75 27.09
C ALA A 336 -24.12 16.89 25.79
N TYR A 337 -23.08 16.06 25.63
CA TYR A 337 -22.31 16.01 24.39
C TYR A 337 -23.17 15.63 23.19
N VAL A 338 -24.03 14.61 23.30
CA VAL A 338 -24.94 14.17 22.22
C VAL A 338 -25.96 15.26 21.88
N LYS A 339 -26.55 15.91 22.88
CA LYS A 339 -27.48 17.04 22.66
C LYS A 339 -26.85 18.20 21.92
N ALA A 340 -25.56 18.46 22.12
CA ALA A 340 -24.81 19.49 21.41
C ALA A 340 -24.32 19.06 20.01
N ALA A 341 -24.59 17.81 19.57
CA ALA A 341 -24.15 17.34 18.25
C ALA A 341 -24.71 18.15 17.07
N PRO A 342 -26.00 18.55 17.03
CA PRO A 342 -26.53 19.37 15.94
C PRO A 342 -25.83 20.73 15.83
N ALA A 343 -25.52 21.36 16.97
CA ALA A 343 -24.81 22.64 17.00
C ALA A 343 -23.39 22.49 16.43
N ARG A 344 -22.66 21.43 16.82
CA ARG A 344 -21.33 21.13 16.26
C ARG A 344 -21.37 20.81 14.77
N GLN A 345 -22.40 20.10 14.30
CA GLN A 345 -22.57 19.81 12.88
C GLN A 345 -22.84 21.10 12.08
N ALA A 346 -23.68 21.99 12.61
CA ALA A 346 -23.94 23.29 11.99
C ALA A 346 -22.69 24.17 11.94
N GLU A 347 -21.85 24.14 12.99
CA GLU A 347 -20.56 24.86 13.03
C GLU A 347 -19.57 24.30 12.01
N MET A 348 -19.42 22.97 11.93
CA MET A 348 -18.58 22.32 10.93
C MET A 348 -19.07 22.59 9.49
N GLU A 349 -20.39 22.62 9.28
CA GLU A 349 -20.96 22.97 7.98
C GLU A 349 -20.71 24.44 7.63
N LYS A 350 -20.78 25.35 8.59
CA LYS A 350 -20.40 26.77 8.39
C LYS A 350 -18.94 26.90 8.03
N LEU A 351 -18.04 26.27 8.79
CA LEU A 351 -16.61 26.22 8.47
C LEU A 351 -16.34 25.65 7.08
N ARG A 352 -17.06 24.59 6.68
CA ARG A 352 -16.92 24.03 5.34
C ARG A 352 -17.36 25.01 4.26
N LYS A 353 -18.49 25.70 4.46
CA LYS A 353 -18.96 26.74 3.53
C LYS A 353 -17.99 27.92 3.45
N GLU A 354 -17.42 28.35 4.57
CA GLU A 354 -16.41 29.42 4.60
C GLU A 354 -15.14 29.01 3.82
N LEU A 355 -14.69 27.76 4.00
CA LEU A 355 -13.55 27.22 3.23
C LEU A 355 -13.87 27.04 1.74
N GLU A 356 -15.09 26.62 1.39
CA GLU A 356 -15.56 26.53 0.00
C GLU A 356 -15.57 27.91 -0.65
N VAL A 357 -16.12 28.93 0.03
CA VAL A 357 -16.14 30.33 -0.46
C VAL A 357 -14.72 30.90 -0.59
N GLU A 358 -13.83 30.64 0.37
CA GLU A 358 -12.44 31.07 0.29
C GLU A 358 -11.72 30.39 -0.88
N ALA A 359 -11.94 29.09 -1.10
CA ALA A 359 -11.38 28.38 -2.24
C ALA A 359 -11.88 28.94 -3.58
N GLU A 360 -13.20 29.16 -3.71
CA GLU A 360 -13.81 29.78 -4.89
C GLU A 360 -13.26 31.19 -5.14
N TYR A 361 -13.05 31.98 -4.07
CA TYR A 361 -12.45 33.31 -4.16
C TYR A 361 -11.00 33.26 -4.66
N GLN A 362 -10.19 32.33 -4.15
CA GLN A 362 -8.81 32.15 -4.59
C GLN A 362 -8.73 31.66 -6.04
N GLU A 363 -9.63 30.75 -6.46
CA GLU A 363 -9.73 30.30 -7.85
C GLU A 363 -10.15 31.45 -8.78
N ALA A 364 -11.16 32.25 -8.41
CA ALA A 364 -11.57 33.42 -9.17
C ALA A 364 -10.42 34.43 -9.31
N LYS A 365 -9.66 34.67 -8.24
CA LYS A 365 -8.47 35.54 -8.26
C LYS A 365 -7.36 34.99 -9.17
N ARG A 366 -7.18 33.67 -9.24
CA ARG A 366 -6.25 33.04 -10.19
C ARG A 366 -6.71 33.23 -11.63
N GLN A 367 -7.98 32.97 -11.93
CA GLN A 367 -8.52 33.13 -13.28
C GLN A 367 -8.45 34.58 -13.79
N ILE A 368 -8.66 35.57 -12.91
CA ILE A 368 -8.51 36.99 -13.28
C ILE A 368 -7.04 37.28 -13.64
N ARG A 369 -6.09 36.84 -12.81
CA ARG A 369 -4.66 37.02 -13.08
C ARG A 369 -4.22 36.35 -14.37
N GLU A 370 -4.61 35.09 -14.59
CA GLU A 370 -4.32 34.36 -15.84
C GLU A 370 -4.86 35.09 -17.08
N ARG A 371 -6.05 35.69 -17.00
CA ARG A 371 -6.60 36.50 -18.09
C ARG A 371 -5.82 37.79 -18.32
N GLU A 372 -5.46 38.50 -17.25
CA GLU A 372 -4.67 39.73 -17.35
C GLU A 372 -3.29 39.47 -17.95
N LEU A 373 -2.64 38.36 -17.57
CA LEU A 373 -1.37 37.92 -18.15
C LEU A 373 -1.50 37.55 -19.62
N ALA A 374 -2.52 36.76 -19.98
CA ALA A 374 -2.77 36.41 -21.37
C ALA A 374 -3.06 37.65 -22.24
N GLU A 375 -3.75 38.66 -21.69
CA GLU A 375 -3.96 39.94 -22.37
C GLU A 375 -2.67 40.75 -22.53
N LYS A 376 -1.80 40.80 -21.51
CA LYS A 376 -0.49 41.46 -21.59
C LYS A 376 0.43 40.76 -22.59
N GLU A 377 0.50 39.42 -22.57
CA GLU A 377 1.27 38.62 -23.53
C GLU A 377 0.76 38.80 -24.97
N ALA A 378 -0.57 38.78 -25.17
CA ALA A 378 -1.17 39.01 -26.48
C ALA A 378 -0.84 40.40 -27.05
N LYS A 379 -0.79 41.44 -26.21
CA LYS A 379 -0.35 42.78 -26.60
C LYS A 379 1.11 42.80 -27.02
N LEU A 380 2.01 42.23 -26.22
CA LEU A 380 3.43 42.15 -26.57
C LEU A 380 3.66 41.39 -27.89
N ARG A 381 2.92 40.29 -28.10
CA ARG A 381 2.98 39.52 -29.34
C ARG A 381 2.48 40.31 -30.54
N ALA A 382 1.40 41.09 -30.37
CA ALA A 382 0.89 41.98 -31.41
C ALA A 382 1.90 43.08 -31.76
N GLU A 383 2.56 43.67 -30.77
CA GLU A 383 3.62 44.66 -30.97
C GLU A 383 4.84 44.08 -31.70
N TYR A 384 5.28 42.88 -31.33
CA TYR A 384 6.34 42.16 -32.05
C TYR A 384 5.96 41.91 -33.51
N ASN A 385 4.78 41.35 -33.76
CA ASN A 385 4.31 41.08 -35.13
C ASN A 385 4.22 42.37 -35.97
N ALA A 386 3.78 43.48 -35.39
CA ALA A 386 3.74 44.77 -36.07
C ALA A 386 5.15 45.29 -36.41
N LYS A 387 6.13 45.11 -35.51
CA LYS A 387 7.54 45.46 -35.76
C LYS A 387 8.15 44.62 -36.91
N VAL A 388 7.85 43.32 -36.96
CA VAL A 388 8.28 42.42 -38.06
C VAL A 388 7.62 42.82 -39.38
N GLN A 389 6.30 43.05 -39.39
CA GLN A 389 5.59 43.49 -40.59
C GLN A 389 6.12 44.83 -41.12
N SER A 390 6.49 45.75 -40.23
CA SER A 390 7.12 47.02 -40.62
C SER A 390 8.46 46.83 -41.34
N LEU A 391 9.21 45.74 -41.07
CA LEU A 391 10.41 45.42 -41.85
C LEU A 391 10.02 45.05 -43.29
N ASP A 392 9.03 44.18 -43.46
CA ASP A 392 8.55 43.78 -44.79
C ASP A 392 8.03 44.98 -45.59
N ASP A 393 7.27 45.87 -44.95
CA ASP A 393 6.76 47.08 -45.61
C ASP A 393 7.89 48.04 -46.02
N ARG A 394 8.95 48.13 -45.21
CA ARG A 394 10.15 48.91 -45.55
C ARG A 394 10.92 48.29 -46.71
N GLU A 395 11.06 46.96 -46.74
CA GLU A 395 11.67 46.26 -47.87
C GLU A 395 10.89 46.51 -49.16
N ARG A 396 9.57 46.33 -49.12
CA ARG A 396 8.70 46.59 -50.28
C ARG A 396 8.79 48.03 -50.75
N THR A 397 8.84 48.99 -49.82
CA THR A 397 8.98 50.42 -50.15
C THR A 397 10.33 50.73 -50.80
N LEU A 398 11.42 50.18 -50.26
CA LEU A 398 12.76 50.35 -50.80
C LEU A 398 12.92 49.70 -52.17
N ASN A 399 12.41 48.48 -52.34
CA ASN A 399 12.42 47.75 -53.61
C ASN A 399 11.51 48.43 -54.65
N ALA A 400 10.40 49.05 -54.23
CA ALA A 400 9.55 49.84 -55.13
C ALA A 400 10.28 51.08 -55.63
N PHE A 401 11.10 51.70 -54.78
CA PHE A 401 11.89 52.88 -55.14
C PHE A 401 13.10 52.55 -56.02
N MET A 402 13.81 51.45 -55.76
CA MET A 402 15.04 51.08 -56.47
C MET A 402 14.78 50.26 -57.74
N ASP A 403 13.85 49.31 -57.67
CA ASP A 403 13.69 48.24 -58.67
C ASP A 403 12.30 48.23 -59.32
N GLY A 404 11.43 49.18 -58.97
CA GLY A 404 10.10 49.36 -59.55
C GLY A 404 9.08 48.27 -59.22
N ASN A 405 9.34 47.44 -58.21
CA ASN A 405 8.48 46.33 -57.79
C ASN A 405 8.19 46.36 -56.28
N THR A 406 7.08 45.77 -55.83
CA THR A 406 6.66 45.78 -54.42
C THR A 406 6.94 44.46 -53.71
N TYR A 407 7.96 43.72 -54.16
CA TYR A 407 8.34 42.44 -53.58
C TYR A 407 9.26 42.62 -52.37
N THR A 408 9.19 41.69 -51.42
CA THR A 408 10.20 41.58 -50.36
C THR A 408 11.56 41.17 -50.95
N ASN A 409 12.63 41.24 -50.15
CA ASN A 409 13.95 40.84 -50.63
C ASN A 409 14.02 39.34 -51.01
N GLU A 410 13.27 38.49 -50.29
CA GLU A 410 13.16 37.06 -50.59
C GLU A 410 12.36 36.79 -51.86
N GLU A 411 11.22 37.46 -52.04
CA GLU A 411 10.41 37.38 -53.26
C GLU A 411 11.23 37.85 -54.49
N ASN A 412 12.02 38.92 -54.35
CA ASN A 412 12.89 39.41 -55.42
C ASN A 412 14.05 38.45 -55.75
N TYR A 413 14.62 37.79 -54.75
CA TYR A 413 15.64 36.76 -54.98
C TYR A 413 15.05 35.56 -55.73
N LEU A 414 13.87 35.07 -55.31
CA LEU A 414 13.18 33.95 -55.96
C LEU A 414 12.73 34.29 -57.39
N ALA A 415 12.37 35.55 -57.65
CA ALA A 415 12.02 36.05 -58.98
C ALA A 415 13.24 36.28 -59.90
N GLY A 416 14.48 36.15 -59.39
CA GLY A 416 15.71 36.39 -60.15
C GLY A 416 16.07 37.87 -60.33
N ASN A 417 15.41 38.77 -59.60
CA ASN A 417 15.64 40.22 -59.67
C ASN A 417 16.78 40.68 -58.76
N LEU A 418 17.24 39.84 -57.82
CA LEU A 418 18.28 40.16 -56.85
C LEU A 418 19.41 39.12 -56.91
N GLY A 419 20.65 39.57 -57.06
CA GLY A 419 21.82 38.68 -57.09
C GLY A 419 22.11 38.04 -55.73
N GLU A 420 22.70 36.84 -55.74
CA GLU A 420 22.92 36.02 -54.53
C GLU A 420 23.71 36.76 -53.43
N GLN A 421 24.79 37.46 -53.79
CA GLN A 421 25.61 38.21 -52.82
C GLN A 421 24.86 39.41 -52.22
N GLU A 422 23.99 40.05 -53.00
CA GLU A 422 23.22 41.20 -52.56
C GLU A 422 22.04 40.77 -51.67
N TYR A 423 21.35 39.70 -52.05
CA TYR A 423 20.34 39.05 -51.23
C TYR A 423 20.91 38.62 -49.87
N ALA A 424 22.07 37.95 -49.85
CA ALA A 424 22.72 37.52 -48.61
C ALA A 424 23.02 38.71 -47.67
N ARG A 425 23.49 39.84 -48.21
CA ARG A 425 23.78 41.03 -47.41
C ARG A 425 22.50 41.70 -46.87
N ARG A 426 21.46 41.83 -47.69
CA ARG A 426 20.18 42.42 -47.28
C ARG A 426 19.45 41.54 -46.26
N LYS A 427 19.48 40.22 -46.48
CA LYS A 427 18.94 39.22 -45.54
C LYS A 427 19.65 39.27 -44.19
N PHE A 428 20.98 39.34 -44.17
CA PHE A 428 21.74 39.46 -42.91
C PHE A 428 21.31 40.68 -42.08
N LEU A 429 21.14 41.85 -42.71
CA LEU A 429 20.71 43.08 -42.02
C LEU A 429 19.26 43.01 -41.53
N ARG A 430 18.38 42.33 -42.28
CA ARG A 430 17.00 42.06 -41.87
C ARG A 430 16.97 41.11 -40.68
N ASP A 431 17.70 40.00 -40.76
CA ASP A 431 17.79 38.99 -39.72
C ASP A 431 18.37 39.59 -38.42
N GLU A 432 19.36 40.48 -38.50
CA GLU A 432 19.91 41.20 -37.35
C GLU A 432 18.87 42.14 -36.70
N LYS A 433 18.01 42.78 -37.49
CA LYS A 433 16.93 43.64 -36.99
C LYS A 433 15.76 42.84 -36.40
N GLU A 434 15.40 41.73 -37.03
CA GLU A 434 14.38 40.82 -36.53
C GLU A 434 14.84 40.16 -35.21
N ASP A 435 16.09 39.73 -35.14
CA ASP A 435 16.71 39.20 -33.92
C ASP A 435 16.70 40.23 -32.78
N LYS A 436 16.92 41.51 -33.10
CA LYS A 436 16.77 42.60 -32.11
C LYS A 436 15.34 42.68 -31.59
N TYR A 437 14.32 42.66 -32.45
CA TYR A 437 12.92 42.73 -32.02
C TYR A 437 12.50 41.49 -31.23
N ARG A 438 13.06 40.33 -31.57
CA ARG A 438 12.83 39.09 -30.84
C ARG A 438 13.39 39.17 -29.43
N ARG A 439 14.63 39.66 -29.27
CA ARG A 439 15.22 39.90 -27.95
C ARG A 439 14.44 40.91 -27.13
N GLU A 440 13.97 42.01 -27.74
CA GLU A 440 13.10 43.00 -27.05
C GLU A 440 11.77 42.36 -26.58
N TYR A 441 11.19 41.45 -27.36
CA TYR A 441 9.98 40.70 -26.99
C TYR A 441 10.25 39.69 -25.88
N GLU A 442 11.33 38.91 -25.96
CA GLU A 442 11.73 37.95 -24.94
C GLU A 442 12.09 38.61 -23.61
N GLU A 443 12.74 39.77 -23.64
CA GLU A 443 13.04 40.58 -22.43
C GLU A 443 11.76 41.14 -21.80
N SER A 444 10.83 41.62 -22.63
CA SER A 444 9.52 42.12 -22.15
C SER A 444 8.63 40.99 -21.61
N LEU A 445 8.76 39.78 -22.15
CA LEU A 445 8.07 38.58 -21.66
C LEU A 445 8.66 38.13 -20.33
N GLY A 446 10.00 38.14 -20.19
CA GLY A 446 10.67 37.82 -18.92
C GLY A 446 10.29 38.79 -17.79
N LEU A 447 10.11 40.07 -18.10
CA LEU A 447 9.65 41.07 -17.11
C LEU A 447 8.19 40.86 -16.67
N LEU A 448 7.35 40.21 -17.49
CA LEU A 448 5.99 39.84 -17.09
C LEU A 448 5.98 38.66 -16.13
N ASP A 449 6.86 37.68 -16.34
CA ASP A 449 7.00 36.52 -15.46
C ASP A 449 7.57 36.95 -14.09
N ASP A 450 8.47 37.94 -14.05
CA ASP A 450 9.03 38.50 -12.80
C ASP A 450 8.02 39.37 -12.02
N GLU A 451 7.05 40.02 -12.69
CA GLU A 451 5.96 40.78 -12.04
C GLU A 451 4.93 39.88 -11.33
N ASP A 452 4.90 38.58 -11.64
CA ASP A 452 3.95 37.59 -11.11
C ASP A 452 4.41 36.92 -9.79
N ASP A 453 5.69 37.05 -9.45
CA ASP A 453 6.32 36.41 -8.27
C ASP A 453 6.32 37.28 -6.99
N ASP A 454 5.92 38.56 -7.07
CA ASP A 454 5.72 39.52 -5.95
C ASP A 454 4.22 39.69 -5.58
#